data_AF-A0A3N9UWS8-F1
#
_entry.id   AF-A0A3N9UWS8-F1
#
_cell.length_a   1.000
_cell.length_b   1.000
_cell.length_c   1.000
_cell.angle_alpha   90.00
_cell.angle_beta   90.00
_cell.angle_gamma   90.00
#
_symmetry.space_group_name_H-M   'P 1'
#
loop_
_entity.id
_entity.type
_entity.pdbx_description
1 polymer ?
#
loop_
_entity_poly.entity_id
_entity_poly.type
_entity_poly.pdbx_seq_one_letter_code
_entity_poly.pdbx_strand_id
1 'polypeptide(L)'
;VGLEMDFGDIPLEKAYQIVTRAYPFRDLTLDELKAVVDQMEEHRLVRQDGIILQRTRKAREYYIENLSMIPDEKRYNVYDIVGRRSVGTLDEAFVISFAQPGATFVTKGEIWEITEIDEKEIKVVPIHRSGEIPSWTGEEIPVPFDVAQEVGRIRRMVRENLESGGSDQLAMDELRGRYPLDGEAAAELVDLIKKQLDQSLPVPDESSVVVESGGEGAVINCCFGHKTNDTIGRVITSILSAKFGSSVALQIDPYRIELTLPKSLLAEEIAKTIEDLDPDYVEPILEMTLKNTTMLRWKMVHVARKFGAFSRDIDYQRVSMAKLLAVFDGTPMYREALREIYHDRLDIPRARSVLEMMRSGSIKIITSSLSPIGTSGRGGGRDVTSPEQADAAVIDLLKNRIMNDRVLLFCVNCKKWKSMRLVERVPDQPECPLCGSRMVAALKPWEEEEIKIVKKPEKKKTAEDRRRTKRVFRNANLVLSYGKIAAIALASRGLGPDTAARVVGKRQRDELEFYRDILKAEREYARTKRFWG
;
A
#
# COMPACT_ATOMS: atom_id res chain seq x y z
N VAL A 1 34.27 11.04 0.84
CA VAL A 1 33.63 12.26 0.29
C VAL A 1 33.69 13.47 1.22
N GLY A 2 32.91 13.58 2.30
CA GLY A 2 32.90 14.81 3.13
C GLY A 2 34.28 15.21 3.63
N LEU A 3 35.02 14.24 4.19
CA LEU A 3 36.41 14.44 4.62
C LEU A 3 37.36 14.87 3.48
N GLU A 4 37.13 14.41 2.25
CA GLU A 4 37.96 14.83 1.09
C GLU A 4 37.62 16.25 0.62
N MET A 5 36.41 16.74 0.91
CA MET A 5 36.04 18.13 0.64
C MET A 5 36.74 19.09 1.60
N ASP A 6 36.88 18.68 2.86
CA ASP A 6 37.46 19.52 3.92
C ASP A 6 39.00 19.44 3.94
N PHE A 7 39.56 18.24 3.77
CA PHE A 7 41.00 17.99 3.92
C PHE A 7 41.74 17.78 2.59
N GLY A 8 41.04 17.65 1.47
CA GLY A 8 41.64 17.24 0.19
C GLY A 8 42.02 15.76 0.20
N ASP A 9 43.23 15.44 -0.25
CA ASP A 9 43.73 14.07 -0.23
C ASP A 9 43.96 13.62 1.22
N ILE A 10 43.31 12.51 1.61
CA ILE A 10 43.32 12.02 3.00
C ILE A 10 43.73 10.55 3.08
N PRO A 11 44.70 10.17 3.95
CA PRO A 11 45.01 8.77 4.18
C PRO A 11 43.81 8.02 4.81
N LEU A 12 43.59 6.77 4.38
CA LEU A 12 42.51 5.91 4.91
C LEU A 12 42.55 5.79 6.44
N GLU A 13 43.73 5.65 7.03
CA GLU A 13 43.90 5.58 8.49
C GLU A 13 43.47 6.87 9.20
N LYS A 14 43.77 8.03 8.60
CA LYS A 14 43.34 9.32 9.15
C LYS A 14 41.83 9.47 9.06
N ALA A 15 41.22 9.03 7.96
CA ALA A 15 39.77 8.98 7.83
C ALA A 15 39.14 8.07 8.89
N TYR A 16 39.70 6.86 9.09
CA TYR A 16 39.29 5.93 10.13
C TYR A 16 39.34 6.56 11.53
N GLN A 17 40.46 7.17 11.91
CA GLN A 17 40.63 7.84 13.19
C GLN A 17 39.68 9.02 13.43
N ILE A 18 39.19 9.66 12.36
CA ILE A 18 38.20 10.74 12.48
C ILE A 18 36.82 10.14 12.67
N VAL A 19 36.43 9.17 11.84
CA VAL A 19 35.11 8.54 11.85
C VAL A 19 34.84 7.84 13.18
N THR A 20 35.80 7.08 13.72
CA THR A 20 35.63 6.31 14.96
C THR A 20 35.52 7.16 16.23
N ARG A 21 35.81 8.48 16.16
CA ARG A 21 35.55 9.40 17.28
C ARG A 21 34.06 9.69 17.47
N ALA A 22 33.24 9.49 16.44
CA ALA A 22 31.81 9.68 16.52
C ALA A 22 31.14 8.46 17.17
N TYR A 23 30.23 8.71 18.12
CA TYR A 23 29.53 7.66 18.87
C TYR A 23 28.94 6.54 18.00
N PRO A 24 28.25 6.81 16.86
CA PRO A 24 27.66 5.75 16.04
C PRO A 24 28.66 4.83 15.33
N PHE A 25 29.93 5.25 15.21
CA PHE A 25 30.97 4.53 14.48
C PHE A 25 32.14 4.11 15.38
N ARG A 26 31.99 4.19 16.71
CA ARG A 26 33.06 3.87 17.66
C ARG A 26 33.54 2.42 17.58
N ASP A 27 32.64 1.52 17.18
CA ASP A 27 32.88 0.07 17.07
C ASP A 27 33.17 -0.34 15.61
N LEU A 28 33.32 0.62 14.69
CA LEU A 28 33.63 0.37 13.28
C LEU A 28 35.04 -0.21 13.14
N THR A 29 35.15 -1.33 12.44
CA THR A 29 36.46 -1.92 12.12
C THR A 29 37.09 -1.29 10.88
N LEU A 30 38.41 -1.36 10.77
CA LEU A 30 39.11 -0.85 9.59
C LEU A 30 38.71 -1.61 8.30
N ASP A 31 38.46 -2.92 8.41
CA ASP A 31 38.05 -3.76 7.28
C ASP A 31 36.64 -3.39 6.78
N GLU A 32 35.71 -3.08 7.68
CA GLU A 32 34.39 -2.57 7.30
C GLU A 32 34.48 -1.21 6.59
N LEU A 33 35.30 -0.29 7.12
CA LEU A 33 35.53 0.99 6.46
C LEU A 33 36.13 0.80 5.07
N LYS A 34 37.12 -0.10 4.94
CA LYS A 34 37.74 -0.41 3.66
C LYS A 34 36.74 -0.96 2.65
N ALA A 35 35.89 -1.90 3.07
CA ALA A 35 34.84 -2.45 2.19
C ALA A 35 33.86 -1.36 1.72
N VAL A 36 33.50 -0.41 2.57
CA VAL A 36 32.69 0.75 2.19
C VAL A 36 33.43 1.64 1.19
N VAL A 37 34.72 1.92 1.41
CA VAL A 37 35.54 2.72 0.49
C VAL A 37 35.70 2.05 -0.87
N ASP A 38 35.93 0.74 -0.91
CA ASP A 38 36.01 -0.06 -2.14
C ASP A 38 34.71 0.08 -2.95
N GLN A 39 33.57 -0.01 -2.28
CA GLN A 39 32.26 0.20 -2.92
C GLN A 39 32.06 1.65 -3.40
N MET A 40 32.56 2.64 -2.66
CA MET A 40 32.53 4.05 -3.09
C MET A 40 33.41 4.31 -4.32
N GLU A 41 34.52 3.59 -4.46
CA GLU A 41 35.40 3.64 -5.62
C GLU A 41 34.73 3.05 -6.87
N GLU A 42 34.02 1.91 -6.74
CA GLU A 42 33.21 1.34 -7.82
C GLU A 42 32.19 2.35 -8.36
N HIS A 43 31.59 3.14 -7.47
CA HIS A 43 30.64 4.19 -7.82
C HIS A 43 31.31 5.51 -8.24
N ARG A 44 32.64 5.52 -8.35
CA ARG A 44 33.49 6.66 -8.72
C ARG A 44 33.31 7.87 -7.81
N LEU A 45 32.96 7.66 -6.54
CA LEU A 45 32.85 8.73 -5.53
C LEU A 45 34.20 9.06 -4.90
N VAL A 46 35.06 8.05 -4.77
CA VAL A 46 36.42 8.14 -4.23
C VAL A 46 37.35 7.49 -5.26
N ARG A 47 38.60 7.93 -5.33
CA ARG A 47 39.67 7.22 -6.03
C ARG A 47 40.71 6.82 -5.00
N GLN A 48 41.11 5.54 -5.01
CA GLN A 48 42.18 5.06 -4.14
C GLN A 48 43.52 5.13 -4.89
N ASP A 49 44.51 5.79 -4.30
CA ASP A 49 45.91 5.76 -4.71
C ASP A 49 46.78 5.22 -3.56
N GLY A 50 46.97 3.90 -3.55
CA GLY A 50 47.55 3.19 -2.40
C GLY A 50 46.68 3.34 -1.16
N ILE A 51 47.15 4.10 -0.17
CA ILE A 51 46.42 4.38 1.08
C ILE A 51 45.74 5.75 1.09
N ILE A 52 45.90 6.54 0.02
CA ILE A 52 45.39 7.91 -0.07
C ILE A 52 44.03 7.87 -0.79
N LEU A 53 43.04 8.50 -0.17
CA LEU A 53 41.71 8.71 -0.75
C LEU A 53 41.70 10.08 -1.45
N GLN A 54 41.38 10.06 -2.74
CA GLN A 54 41.36 11.24 -3.60
C GLN A 54 39.96 11.55 -4.10
N ARG A 55 39.64 12.84 -4.10
CA ARG A 55 38.37 13.36 -4.58
C ARG A 55 38.19 13.13 -6.09
N THR A 56 37.04 12.58 -6.48
CA THR A 56 36.63 12.54 -7.89
C THR A 56 35.74 13.73 -8.26
N ARG A 57 35.49 13.94 -9.56
CA ARG A 57 34.52 14.96 -10.02
C ARG A 57 33.11 14.68 -9.50
N LYS A 58 32.68 13.41 -9.52
CA LYS A 58 31.35 12.96 -9.10
C LYS A 58 31.14 13.15 -7.59
N ALA A 59 32.21 13.06 -6.80
CA ALA A 59 32.17 13.27 -5.35
C ALA A 59 31.52 14.61 -4.94
N ARG A 60 31.76 15.68 -5.72
CA ARG A 60 31.26 17.02 -5.42
C ARG A 60 29.76 17.16 -5.63
N GLU A 61 29.26 16.66 -6.75
CA GLU A 61 27.82 16.61 -7.05
C GLU A 61 27.11 15.76 -5.99
N TYR A 62 27.65 14.56 -5.72
CA TYR A 62 27.14 13.66 -4.70
C TYR A 62 27.07 14.31 -3.31
N TYR A 63 28.12 15.01 -2.88
CA TYR A 63 28.17 15.68 -1.58
C TYR A 63 27.06 16.72 -1.43
N ILE A 64 26.87 17.57 -2.44
CA ILE A 64 25.87 18.64 -2.41
C ILE A 64 24.45 18.06 -2.42
N GLU A 65 24.22 17.01 -3.18
CA GLU A 65 22.91 16.35 -3.28
C GLU A 65 22.55 15.49 -2.04
N ASN A 66 23.52 15.18 -1.16
CA ASN A 66 23.34 14.29 -0.02
C ASN A 66 23.76 14.92 1.32
N LEU A 67 23.63 16.25 1.45
CA LEU A 67 23.88 16.98 2.71
C LEU A 67 22.95 16.56 3.85
N SER A 68 21.73 16.11 3.55
CA SER A 68 20.73 15.66 4.53
C SER A 68 20.67 14.14 4.60
N MET A 69 20.50 13.60 5.82
CA MET A 69 20.19 12.17 6.03
C MET A 69 18.70 11.86 5.84
N ILE A 70 17.83 12.88 5.90
CA ILE A 70 16.40 12.71 5.57
C ILE A 70 16.31 12.43 4.06
N PRO A 71 15.71 11.31 3.64
CA PRO A 71 15.57 11.00 2.22
C PRO A 71 14.56 11.96 1.58
N ASP A 72 14.92 12.53 0.43
CA ASP A 72 13.96 13.25 -0.40
C ASP A 72 13.07 12.22 -1.10
N GLU A 73 11.80 12.15 -0.72
CA GLU A 73 10.83 11.22 -1.32
C GLU A 73 10.04 11.88 -2.44
N LYS A 74 9.98 11.20 -3.60
CA LYS A 74 9.07 11.61 -4.68
C LYS A 74 7.63 11.33 -4.26
N ARG A 75 6.70 12.21 -4.62
CA ARG A 75 5.26 11.97 -4.47
C ARG A 75 4.64 11.73 -5.84
N TYR A 76 3.84 10.70 -5.94
CA TYR A 76 3.09 10.34 -7.14
C TYR A 76 1.64 10.78 -6.97
N ASN A 77 1.12 11.56 -7.92
CA ASN A 77 -0.29 11.94 -7.90
C ASN A 77 -1.15 10.73 -8.29
N VAL A 78 -2.20 10.44 -7.52
CA VAL A 78 -3.15 9.38 -7.84
C VAL A 78 -4.31 9.98 -8.61
N TYR A 79 -4.52 9.51 -9.83
CA TYR A 79 -5.55 10.03 -10.73
C TYR A 79 -6.61 8.99 -11.03
N ASP A 80 -7.86 9.29 -10.68
CA ASP A 80 -9.02 8.45 -11.01
C ASP A 80 -9.40 8.64 -12.49
N ILE A 81 -9.20 7.60 -13.29
CA ILE A 81 -9.54 7.61 -14.72
C ILE A 81 -11.05 7.73 -14.93
N VAL A 82 -11.86 7.19 -14.01
CA VAL A 82 -13.33 7.18 -14.11
C VAL A 82 -13.88 8.54 -13.71
N GLY A 83 -13.61 9.00 -12.49
CA GLY A 83 -14.10 10.29 -11.98
C GLY A 83 -13.38 11.53 -12.50
N ARG A 84 -12.24 11.38 -13.19
CA ARG A 84 -11.38 12.48 -13.70
C ARG A 84 -10.92 13.45 -12.61
N ARG A 85 -10.61 12.93 -11.43
CA ARG A 85 -10.18 13.73 -10.27
C ARG A 85 -8.88 13.17 -9.71
N SER A 86 -8.08 14.06 -9.12
CA SER A 86 -7.01 13.63 -8.24
C SER A 86 -7.65 13.04 -6.98
N VAL A 87 -7.24 11.83 -6.63
CA VAL A 87 -7.69 11.13 -5.43
C VAL A 87 -6.83 11.57 -4.25
N GLY A 88 -5.51 11.67 -4.46
CA GLY A 88 -4.52 12.04 -3.45
C GLY A 88 -3.09 11.85 -3.97
N THR A 89 -2.13 11.71 -3.06
CA THR A 89 -0.73 11.44 -3.40
C THR A 89 -0.24 10.20 -2.68
N LEU A 90 0.60 9.40 -3.33
CA LEU A 90 1.31 8.28 -2.73
C LEU A 90 2.81 8.59 -2.69
N ASP A 91 3.45 8.22 -1.58
CA ASP A 91 4.89 8.39 -1.43
C ASP A 91 5.64 7.34 -2.25
N GLU A 92 6.83 7.70 -2.74
CA GLU A 92 7.71 6.84 -3.52
C GLU A 92 7.96 5.50 -2.86
N ALA A 93 8.03 5.49 -1.53
CA ALA A 93 8.15 4.31 -0.71
C ALA A 93 7.09 3.26 -1.05
N PHE A 94 5.83 3.69 -1.13
CA PHE A 94 4.68 2.87 -1.44
C PHE A 94 4.71 2.40 -2.89
N VAL A 95 5.09 3.29 -3.82
CA VAL A 95 5.08 3.01 -5.25
C VAL A 95 6.11 1.95 -5.62
N ILE A 96 7.35 2.09 -5.16
CA ILE A 96 8.41 1.10 -5.38
C ILE A 96 8.04 -0.26 -4.77
N SER A 97 7.39 -0.21 -3.62
CA SER A 97 7.05 -1.36 -2.81
C SER A 97 5.93 -2.20 -3.43
N PHE A 98 4.83 -1.55 -3.78
CA PHE A 98 3.54 -2.18 -3.99
C PHE A 98 2.92 -1.84 -5.34
N ALA A 99 3.25 -0.70 -5.95
CA ALA A 99 2.59 -0.27 -7.16
C ALA A 99 3.04 -1.11 -8.35
N GLN A 100 2.16 -2.03 -8.75
CA GLN A 100 2.20 -2.72 -10.03
C GLN A 100 0.81 -2.61 -10.68
N PRO A 101 0.71 -2.63 -12.01
CA PRO A 101 -0.59 -2.75 -12.67
C PRO A 101 -1.37 -3.97 -12.15
N GLY A 102 -2.58 -3.75 -11.66
CA GLY A 102 -3.45 -4.75 -11.02
C GLY A 102 -3.40 -4.76 -9.48
N ALA A 103 -2.43 -4.08 -8.87
CA ALA A 103 -2.36 -3.93 -7.41
C ALA A 103 -3.47 -3.02 -6.88
N THR A 104 -3.96 -3.29 -5.68
CA THR A 104 -5.13 -2.60 -5.09
C THR A 104 -4.77 -1.91 -3.79
N PHE A 105 -5.23 -0.69 -3.55
CA PHE A 105 -4.98 0.06 -2.30
C PHE A 105 -6.20 0.85 -1.85
N VAL A 106 -6.23 1.24 -0.57
CA VAL A 106 -7.34 2.01 0.01
C VAL A 106 -6.89 3.44 0.27
N THR A 107 -7.71 4.40 -0.15
CA THR A 107 -7.55 5.81 0.25
C THR A 107 -8.91 6.50 0.25
N LYS A 108 -9.12 7.40 1.21
CA LYS A 108 -10.41 8.09 1.43
C LYS A 108 -11.62 7.13 1.55
N GLY A 109 -11.40 5.92 2.09
CA GLY A 109 -12.45 4.91 2.27
C GLY A 109 -12.87 4.15 1.01
N GLU A 110 -12.24 4.40 -0.14
CA GLU A 110 -12.51 3.69 -1.40
C GLU A 110 -11.33 2.77 -1.76
N ILE A 111 -11.62 1.61 -2.38
CA ILE A 111 -10.60 0.68 -2.90
C ILE A 111 -10.30 1.03 -4.36
N TRP A 112 -9.02 1.21 -4.66
CA TRP A 112 -8.50 1.61 -5.96
C TRP A 112 -7.62 0.51 -6.56
N GLU A 113 -7.85 0.13 -7.82
CA GLU A 113 -6.97 -0.75 -8.60
C GLU A 113 -6.06 0.09 -9.50
N ILE A 114 -4.75 -0.13 -9.40
CA ILE A 114 -3.75 0.54 -10.24
C ILE A 114 -3.84 -0.03 -11.65
N THR A 115 -4.10 0.83 -12.64
CA THR A 115 -4.15 0.42 -14.05
C THR A 115 -2.82 0.69 -14.76
N GLU A 116 -2.23 1.85 -14.46
CA GLU A 116 -1.04 2.34 -15.09
C GLU A 116 -0.26 3.20 -14.09
N ILE A 117 1.06 3.12 -14.18
CA ILE A 117 1.98 3.94 -13.39
C ILE A 117 2.76 4.71 -14.45
N ASP A 118 2.69 6.03 -14.41
CA ASP A 118 3.54 6.93 -15.19
C ASP A 118 4.61 7.54 -14.27
N GLU A 119 5.56 8.29 -14.83
CA GLU A 119 6.68 8.90 -14.08
C GLU A 119 6.26 9.83 -12.94
N LYS A 120 5.07 10.45 -13.02
CA LYS A 120 4.57 11.42 -12.02
C LYS A 120 3.14 11.15 -11.56
N GLU A 121 2.43 10.25 -12.22
CA GLU A 121 1.00 10.01 -11.98
C GLU A 121 0.71 8.51 -11.98
N ILE A 122 -0.09 8.05 -11.02
CA ILE A 122 -0.59 6.69 -10.95
C ILE A 122 -2.06 6.74 -11.33
N LYS A 123 -2.41 6.07 -12.42
CA LYS A 123 -3.78 6.02 -12.90
C LYS A 123 -4.51 4.84 -12.28
N VAL A 124 -5.64 5.13 -11.65
CA VAL A 124 -6.42 4.14 -10.90
C VAL A 124 -7.86 4.07 -11.36
N VAL A 125 -8.50 2.94 -11.07
CA VAL A 125 -9.95 2.76 -11.21
C VAL A 125 -10.53 2.29 -9.88
N PRO A 126 -11.71 2.78 -9.47
CA PRO A 126 -12.35 2.31 -8.26
C PRO A 126 -12.83 0.86 -8.48
N ILE A 127 -12.61 0.00 -7.48
CA ILE A 127 -13.07 -1.39 -7.47
C ILE A 127 -13.84 -1.70 -6.19
N HIS A 128 -14.74 -2.69 -6.27
CA HIS A 128 -15.40 -3.26 -5.11
C HIS A 128 -14.86 -4.68 -4.93
N ARG A 129 -14.03 -4.90 -3.91
CA ARG A 129 -13.63 -6.24 -3.45
C ARG A 129 -14.12 -6.41 -2.03
N SER A 130 -14.88 -7.46 -1.79
CA SER A 130 -15.09 -8.02 -0.47
C SER A 130 -13.83 -8.76 -0.04
N GLY A 131 -13.21 -8.37 1.07
CA GLY A 131 -12.14 -9.15 1.70
C GLY A 131 -10.76 -8.94 1.07
N GLU A 132 -10.10 -7.88 1.51
CA GLU A 132 -8.66 -7.73 1.78
C GLU A 132 -8.35 -6.24 1.67
N ILE A 133 -8.44 -5.54 2.80
CA ILE A 133 -7.91 -4.19 2.93
C ILE A 133 -6.39 -4.38 2.99
N PRO A 134 -5.62 -3.86 2.02
CA PRO A 134 -4.17 -3.86 2.14
C PRO A 134 -3.83 -3.06 3.41
N SER A 135 -3.05 -3.69 4.28
CA SER A 135 -2.65 -3.13 5.57
C SER A 135 -1.87 -1.85 5.34
N TRP A 136 -2.53 -0.71 5.45
CA TRP A 136 -1.86 0.57 5.61
C TRP A 136 -1.48 0.69 7.07
N THR A 137 -0.31 0.16 7.42
CA THR A 137 0.37 0.56 8.64
C THR A 137 0.95 1.94 8.36
N GLY A 138 0.18 2.99 8.67
CA GLY A 138 0.79 4.26 8.99
C GLY A 138 1.91 4.00 10.00
N GLU A 139 3.04 4.69 9.86
CA GLU A 139 4.13 4.58 10.82
C GLU A 139 3.67 5.18 12.16
N GLU A 140 2.92 4.41 12.95
CA GLU A 140 2.69 4.72 14.35
C GLU A 140 4.06 4.71 15.04
N ILE A 141 4.28 5.70 15.91
CA ILE A 141 5.49 5.76 16.73
C ILE A 141 5.52 4.47 17.56
N PRO A 142 6.54 3.60 17.37
CA PRO A 142 6.52 2.28 17.98
C PRO A 142 6.62 2.43 19.50
N VAL A 143 5.60 1.97 20.21
CA VAL A 143 5.64 1.80 21.67
C VAL A 143 6.83 0.90 22.05
N PRO A 144 7.76 1.40 22.89
CA PRO A 144 8.93 0.65 23.33
C PRO A 144 8.60 -0.55 24.23
N PHE A 145 9.54 -1.50 24.32
CA PHE A 145 9.43 -2.68 25.17
C PHE A 145 9.10 -2.34 26.63
N ASP A 146 9.83 -1.39 27.23
CA ASP A 146 9.66 -1.08 28.66
C ASP A 146 8.29 -0.46 28.97
N VAL A 147 7.73 0.31 28.03
CA VAL A 147 6.37 0.86 28.15
C VAL A 147 5.34 -0.27 28.07
N ALA A 148 5.52 -1.21 27.14
CA ALA A 148 4.62 -2.35 27.02
C ALA A 148 4.66 -3.26 28.26
N GLN A 149 5.85 -3.48 28.83
CA GLN A 149 6.02 -4.22 30.08
C GLN A 149 5.29 -3.54 31.25
N GLU A 150 5.34 -2.21 31.34
CA GLU A 150 4.59 -1.50 32.38
C GLU A 150 3.08 -1.71 32.24
N VAL A 151 2.54 -1.72 31.01
CA VAL A 151 1.14 -2.09 30.77
C VAL A 151 0.84 -3.53 31.20
N GLY A 152 1.77 -4.46 30.99
CA GLY A 152 1.71 -5.81 31.54
C GLY A 152 1.57 -5.82 33.08
N ARG A 153 2.42 -5.05 33.78
CA ARG A 153 2.36 -4.93 35.25
C ARG A 153 1.06 -4.31 35.74
N ILE A 154 0.53 -3.35 34.99
CA ILE A 154 -0.80 -2.76 35.28
C ILE A 154 -1.88 -3.85 35.21
N ARG A 155 -1.86 -4.69 34.15
CA ARG A 155 -2.82 -5.80 34.03
C ARG A 155 -2.71 -6.78 35.18
N ARG A 156 -1.48 -7.14 35.58
CA ARG A 156 -1.24 -8.00 36.76
C ARG A 156 -1.81 -7.38 38.03
N MET A 157 -1.51 -6.11 38.30
CA MET A 157 -1.97 -5.42 39.52
C MET A 157 -3.51 -5.41 39.59
N VAL A 158 -4.20 -5.10 38.49
CA VAL A 158 -5.66 -5.14 38.46
C VAL A 158 -6.18 -6.57 38.65
N ARG A 159 -5.57 -7.57 38.00
CA ARG A 159 -5.91 -8.99 38.21
C ARG A 159 -5.81 -9.37 39.70
N GLU A 160 -4.68 -9.11 40.33
CA GLU A 160 -4.40 -9.48 41.73
C GLU A 160 -5.38 -8.82 42.70
N ASN A 161 -5.76 -7.57 42.46
CA ASN A 161 -6.78 -6.87 43.24
C ASN A 161 -8.16 -7.51 43.10
N LEU A 162 -8.56 -7.89 41.89
CA LEU A 162 -9.87 -8.52 41.64
C LEU A 162 -9.91 -9.97 42.18
N GLU A 163 -8.85 -10.75 42.01
CA GLU A 163 -8.77 -12.14 42.49
C GLU A 163 -8.71 -12.24 44.03
N SER A 164 -8.12 -11.26 44.70
CA SER A 164 -8.07 -11.19 46.17
C SER A 164 -9.38 -10.75 46.83
N GLY A 165 -10.45 -10.55 46.03
CA GLY A 165 -11.76 -10.10 46.50
C GLY A 165 -11.85 -8.59 46.73
N GLY A 166 -10.90 -7.81 46.20
CA GLY A 166 -10.97 -6.36 46.17
C GLY A 166 -12.13 -5.87 45.29
N SER A 167 -12.70 -4.72 45.63
CA SER A 167 -13.75 -4.09 44.82
C SER A 167 -13.15 -3.46 43.56
N ASP A 168 -13.96 -3.36 42.48
CA ASP A 168 -13.59 -2.61 41.26
C ASP A 168 -13.06 -1.21 41.62
N GLN A 169 -13.68 -0.56 42.60
CA GLN A 169 -13.30 0.77 43.09
C GLN A 169 -11.87 0.82 43.65
N LEU A 170 -11.44 -0.24 44.36
CA LEU A 170 -10.09 -0.31 44.92
C LEU A 170 -9.03 -0.39 43.81
N ALA A 171 -9.28 -1.22 42.79
CA ALA A 171 -8.39 -1.31 41.63
C ALA A 171 -8.32 0.03 40.87
N MET A 172 -9.45 0.72 40.70
CA MET A 172 -9.52 2.06 40.10
C MET A 172 -8.77 3.11 40.93
N ASP A 173 -8.86 3.07 42.25
CA ASP A 173 -8.18 4.01 43.15
C ASP A 173 -6.66 3.82 43.10
N GLU A 174 -6.17 2.57 43.07
CA GLU A 174 -4.75 2.28 42.93
C GLU A 174 -4.19 2.72 41.58
N LEU A 175 -4.93 2.47 40.49
CA LEU A 175 -4.59 2.96 39.14
C LEU A 175 -4.44 4.48 39.12
N ARG A 176 -5.42 5.20 39.66
CA ARG A 176 -5.43 6.68 39.70
C ARG A 176 -4.37 7.25 40.65
N GLY A 177 -3.96 6.48 41.66
CA GLY A 177 -2.85 6.85 42.54
C GLY A 177 -1.49 6.80 41.84
N ARG A 178 -1.32 5.93 40.84
CA ARG A 178 -0.07 5.75 40.09
C ARG A 178 -0.02 6.55 38.80
N TYR A 179 -1.17 6.76 38.16
CA TYR A 179 -1.28 7.35 36.84
C TYR A 179 -2.32 8.47 36.79
N PRO A 180 -2.10 9.55 36.02
CA PRO A 180 -3.05 10.65 35.87
C PRO A 180 -4.23 10.25 34.96
N LEU A 181 -5.10 9.38 35.46
CA LEU A 181 -6.26 8.82 34.76
C LEU A 181 -7.56 9.42 35.30
N ASP A 182 -8.55 9.62 34.44
CA ASP A 182 -9.91 9.91 34.87
C ASP A 182 -10.62 8.62 35.35
N GLY A 183 -11.79 8.78 35.97
CA GLY A 183 -12.56 7.64 36.49
C GLY A 183 -13.13 6.74 35.39
N GLU A 184 -13.38 7.27 34.20
CA GLU A 184 -13.99 6.52 33.10
C GLU A 184 -12.96 5.58 32.44
N ALA A 185 -11.77 6.09 32.13
CA ALA A 185 -10.65 5.32 31.60
C ALA A 185 -10.20 4.22 32.59
N ALA A 186 -10.16 4.53 33.89
CA ALA A 186 -9.86 3.53 34.91
C ALA A 186 -10.93 2.43 34.96
N ALA A 187 -12.22 2.80 34.85
CA ALA A 187 -13.31 1.83 34.83
C ALA A 187 -13.26 0.95 33.58
N GLU A 188 -12.98 1.50 32.40
CA GLU A 188 -12.88 0.75 31.15
C GLU A 188 -11.79 -0.33 31.21
N LEU A 189 -10.61 0.00 31.74
CA LEU A 189 -9.52 -0.95 31.91
C LEU A 189 -9.86 -2.06 32.91
N VAL A 190 -10.43 -1.69 34.06
CA VAL A 190 -10.83 -2.66 35.11
C VAL A 190 -11.93 -3.58 34.59
N ASP A 191 -12.93 -3.04 33.89
CA ASP A 191 -14.02 -3.80 33.28
C ASP A 191 -13.52 -4.79 32.22
N LEU A 192 -12.54 -4.40 31.39
CA LEU A 192 -11.91 -5.31 30.43
C LEU A 192 -11.26 -6.53 31.12
N ILE A 193 -10.50 -6.29 32.19
CA ILE A 193 -9.83 -7.36 32.95
C ILE A 193 -10.84 -8.19 33.73
N LYS A 194 -11.87 -7.56 34.29
CA LYS A 194 -12.96 -8.25 34.97
C LYS A 194 -13.70 -9.21 34.03
N LYS A 195 -14.04 -8.77 32.81
CA LYS A 195 -14.64 -9.63 31.77
C LYS A 195 -13.77 -10.84 31.43
N GLN A 196 -12.44 -10.68 31.46
CA GLN A 196 -11.49 -11.79 31.28
C GLN A 196 -11.61 -12.81 32.42
N LEU A 197 -11.60 -12.33 33.67
CA LEU A 197 -11.66 -13.15 34.88
C LEU A 197 -13.03 -13.83 35.08
N ASP A 198 -14.12 -13.15 34.75
CA ASP A 198 -15.49 -13.70 34.82
C ASP A 198 -15.64 -14.93 33.91
N GLN A 199 -14.86 -15.01 32.83
CA GLN A 199 -14.79 -16.16 31.93
C GLN A 199 -13.75 -17.21 32.32
N SER A 200 -13.08 -17.03 33.47
CA SER A 200 -11.97 -17.88 33.94
C SER A 200 -10.81 -17.97 32.93
N LEU A 201 -10.58 -16.90 32.16
CA LEU A 201 -9.51 -16.84 31.16
C LEU A 201 -8.26 -16.19 31.75
N PRO A 202 -7.05 -16.62 31.34
CA PRO A 202 -5.81 -16.04 31.82
C PRO A 202 -5.65 -14.59 31.36
N VAL A 203 -5.12 -13.72 32.22
CA VAL A 203 -4.79 -12.32 31.90
C VAL A 203 -3.32 -12.25 31.46
N PRO A 204 -3.01 -11.89 30.20
CA PRO A 204 -1.63 -11.69 29.76
C PRO A 204 -1.01 -10.46 30.41
N ASP A 205 0.15 -10.64 31.03
CA ASP A 205 0.91 -9.61 31.74
C ASP A 205 2.37 -9.53 31.26
N GLU A 206 3.27 -8.89 32.03
CA GLU A 206 4.67 -8.76 31.64
C GLU A 206 5.47 -10.08 31.73
N SER A 207 4.93 -11.05 32.47
CA SER A 207 5.54 -12.36 32.78
C SER A 207 4.75 -13.55 32.24
N SER A 208 3.64 -13.31 31.54
CA SER A 208 2.78 -14.35 30.99
C SER A 208 2.31 -14.00 29.58
N VAL A 209 2.62 -14.88 28.64
CA VAL A 209 2.13 -14.85 27.26
C VAL A 209 0.96 -15.78 27.13
N VAL A 210 -0.14 -15.27 26.57
CA VAL A 210 -1.36 -16.05 26.33
C VAL A 210 -1.53 -16.24 24.83
N VAL A 211 -1.41 -17.49 24.38
CA VAL A 211 -1.65 -17.92 23.00
C VAL A 211 -3.11 -18.32 22.88
N GLU A 212 -3.85 -17.58 22.05
CA GLU A 212 -5.26 -17.78 21.81
C GLU A 212 -5.49 -18.27 20.39
N SER A 213 -6.37 -19.26 20.22
CA SER A 213 -6.80 -19.69 18.89
C SER A 213 -8.31 -19.67 18.76
N GLY A 214 -8.81 -19.27 17.60
CA GLY A 214 -10.24 -19.32 17.28
C GLY A 214 -10.63 -18.60 15.99
N GLY A 215 -11.66 -19.11 15.32
CA GLY A 215 -12.13 -18.59 14.03
C GLY A 215 -11.11 -18.82 12.91
N GLU A 216 -10.74 -17.74 12.20
CA GLU A 216 -9.83 -17.77 11.04
C GLU A 216 -8.34 -17.56 11.41
N GLY A 217 -7.97 -17.58 12.70
CA GLY A 217 -6.62 -17.23 13.10
C GLY A 217 -6.26 -17.49 14.55
N ALA A 218 -5.13 -16.91 14.97
CA ALA A 218 -4.59 -16.99 16.32
C ALA A 218 -4.08 -15.62 16.80
N VAL A 219 -4.08 -15.41 18.11
CA VAL A 219 -3.62 -14.17 18.74
C VAL A 219 -2.62 -14.55 19.84
N ILE A 220 -1.41 -14.00 19.79
CA ILE A 220 -0.41 -14.17 20.84
C ILE A 220 -0.40 -12.87 21.63
N ASN A 221 -1.02 -12.86 22.80
CA ASN A 221 -1.02 -11.71 23.68
C ASN A 221 0.31 -11.65 24.44
N CYS A 222 1.08 -10.61 24.16
CA CYS A 222 2.42 -10.41 24.69
C CYS A 222 2.80 -8.93 24.79
N CYS A 223 3.15 -8.49 25.99
CA CYS A 223 3.45 -7.10 26.31
C CYS A 223 4.93 -6.74 26.03
N PHE A 224 5.41 -6.94 24.79
CA PHE A 224 6.82 -6.70 24.41
C PHE A 224 7.05 -5.49 23.51
N GLY A 225 6.00 -4.74 23.18
CA GLY A 225 6.09 -3.56 22.32
C GLY A 225 6.24 -3.91 20.85
N HIS A 226 6.14 -2.90 19.98
CA HIS A 226 5.99 -3.11 18.54
C HIS A 226 7.17 -3.86 17.91
N LYS A 227 8.41 -3.42 18.18
CA LYS A 227 9.59 -3.96 17.50
C LYS A 227 9.85 -5.41 17.88
N THR A 228 9.74 -5.74 19.16
CA THR A 228 9.91 -7.10 19.66
C THR A 228 8.81 -8.02 19.15
N ASN A 229 7.55 -7.56 19.20
CA ASN A 229 6.40 -8.31 18.69
C ASN A 229 6.51 -8.54 17.17
N ASP A 230 6.93 -7.54 16.38
CA ASP A 230 7.14 -7.69 14.93
C ASP A 230 8.27 -8.69 14.64
N THR A 231 9.35 -8.64 15.41
CA THR A 231 10.48 -9.58 15.28
C THR A 231 10.03 -11.02 15.51
N ILE A 232 9.38 -11.29 16.65
CA ILE A 232 8.88 -12.62 17.01
C ILE A 232 7.80 -13.08 16.01
N GLY A 233 6.86 -12.19 15.68
CA GLY A 233 5.75 -12.46 14.76
C GLY A 233 6.24 -12.83 13.35
N ARG A 234 7.27 -12.16 12.84
CA ARG A 234 7.87 -12.50 11.53
C ARG A 234 8.56 -13.86 11.54
N VAL A 235 9.27 -14.21 12.62
CA VAL A 235 9.89 -15.53 12.73
C VAL A 235 8.82 -16.63 12.79
N ILE A 236 7.79 -16.45 13.63
CA ILE A 236 6.68 -17.41 13.75
C ILE A 236 5.93 -17.55 12.42
N THR A 237 5.58 -16.46 11.76
CA THR A 237 4.87 -16.51 10.47
C THR A 237 5.70 -17.18 9.39
N SER A 238 7.03 -17.02 9.42
CA SER A 238 7.94 -17.69 8.49
C SER A 238 7.96 -19.21 8.70
N ILE A 239 8.03 -19.66 9.95
CA ILE A 239 7.98 -21.09 10.31
C ILE A 239 6.62 -21.69 9.93
N LEU A 240 5.53 -21.01 10.29
CA LEU A 240 4.17 -21.47 9.98
C LEU A 240 3.90 -21.47 8.47
N SER A 241 4.37 -20.46 7.73
CA SER A 241 4.21 -20.42 6.27
C SER A 241 4.95 -21.58 5.59
N ALA A 242 6.15 -21.91 6.07
CA ALA A 242 6.89 -23.08 5.61
C ALA A 242 6.16 -24.40 5.96
N LYS A 243 5.56 -24.51 7.15
CA LYS A 243 4.76 -25.67 7.59
C LYS A 243 3.51 -25.86 6.72
N PHE A 244 2.83 -24.78 6.33
CA PHE A 244 1.59 -24.84 5.55
C PHE A 244 1.78 -24.90 4.03
N GLY A 245 2.90 -24.40 3.52
CA GLY A 245 3.09 -24.14 2.09
C GLY A 245 2.24 -22.97 1.57
N SER A 246 1.75 -22.10 2.47
CA SER A 246 0.88 -20.97 2.17
C SER A 246 1.27 -19.78 3.04
N SER A 247 0.95 -18.56 2.59
CA SER A 247 1.22 -17.34 3.35
C SER A 247 0.36 -17.24 4.61
N VAL A 248 0.97 -16.84 5.72
CA VAL A 248 0.29 -16.43 6.96
C VAL A 248 0.29 -14.91 7.04
N ALA A 249 -0.88 -14.29 7.25
CA ALA A 249 -0.93 -12.84 7.43
C ALA A 249 -0.56 -12.46 8.87
N LEU A 250 0.13 -11.34 9.02
CA LEU A 250 0.64 -10.84 10.29
C LEU A 250 0.11 -9.43 10.54
N GLN A 251 -0.45 -9.20 11.72
CA GLN A 251 -0.72 -7.87 12.26
C GLN A 251 -0.08 -7.75 13.65
N ILE A 252 0.49 -6.58 13.93
CA ILE A 252 1.24 -6.31 15.17
C ILE A 252 0.63 -5.10 15.85
N ASP A 253 0.44 -5.22 17.15
CA ASP A 253 0.26 -4.12 18.06
C ASP A 253 1.28 -4.26 19.21
N PRO A 254 1.40 -3.29 20.15
CA PRO A 254 2.42 -3.36 21.20
C PRO A 254 2.19 -4.44 22.25
N TYR A 255 1.01 -5.05 22.27
CA TYR A 255 0.55 -6.02 23.25
C TYR A 255 0.16 -7.37 22.62
N ARG A 256 0.19 -7.50 21.27
CA ARG A 256 -0.32 -8.65 20.53
C ARG A 256 0.36 -8.87 19.19
N ILE A 257 0.37 -10.14 18.82
CA ILE A 257 0.71 -10.62 17.48
C ILE A 257 -0.53 -11.36 16.97
N GLU A 258 -1.17 -10.84 15.94
CA GLU A 258 -2.34 -11.48 15.31
C GLU A 258 -1.92 -12.18 14.02
N LEU A 259 -2.34 -13.44 13.91
CA LEU A 259 -2.03 -14.33 12.80
C LEU A 259 -3.32 -14.74 12.10
N THR A 260 -3.42 -14.49 10.80
CA THR A 260 -4.49 -15.08 9.98
C THR A 260 -3.95 -16.32 9.29
N LEU A 261 -4.53 -17.47 9.63
CA LEU A 261 -3.99 -18.77 9.24
C LEU A 261 -4.81 -19.35 8.08
N PRO A 262 -4.18 -19.96 7.06
CA PRO A 262 -4.89 -20.61 5.97
C PRO A 262 -5.65 -21.87 6.44
N LYS A 263 -5.23 -22.44 7.58
CA LYS A 263 -5.86 -23.58 8.25
C LYS A 263 -5.87 -23.31 9.75
N SER A 264 -6.94 -23.67 10.43
CA SER A 264 -7.04 -23.57 11.88
C SER A 264 -5.94 -24.41 12.56
N LEU A 265 -5.19 -23.81 13.48
CA LEU A 265 -4.26 -24.50 14.38
C LEU A 265 -4.78 -24.41 15.81
N LEU A 266 -4.48 -25.43 16.62
CA LEU A 266 -4.70 -25.34 18.05
C LEU A 266 -3.70 -24.35 18.68
N ALA A 267 -4.11 -23.69 19.76
CA ALA A 267 -3.25 -22.75 20.49
C ALA A 267 -1.97 -23.45 21.00
N GLU A 268 -2.09 -24.72 21.38
CA GLU A 268 -1.00 -25.58 21.83
C GLU A 268 0.06 -25.81 20.76
N GLU A 269 -0.33 -25.92 19.49
CA GLU A 269 0.64 -26.08 18.39
C GLU A 269 1.45 -24.81 18.16
N ILE A 270 0.83 -23.64 18.34
CA ILE A 270 1.50 -22.35 18.19
C ILE A 270 2.40 -22.10 19.40
N ALA A 271 1.91 -22.36 20.61
CA ALA A 271 2.71 -22.31 21.84
C ALA A 271 3.94 -23.20 21.72
N LYS A 272 3.77 -24.44 21.27
CA LYS A 272 4.88 -25.36 21.02
C LYS A 272 5.87 -24.83 19.97
N THR A 273 5.37 -24.19 18.91
CA THR A 273 6.25 -23.56 17.89
C THR A 273 7.12 -22.45 18.50
N ILE A 274 6.59 -21.70 19.48
CA ILE A 274 7.33 -20.67 20.22
C ILE A 274 8.35 -21.30 21.17
N GLU A 275 7.97 -22.37 21.88
CA GLU A 275 8.84 -23.09 22.82
C GLU A 275 10.00 -23.81 22.13
N ASP A 276 9.75 -24.41 20.97
CA ASP A 276 10.74 -25.12 20.17
C ASP A 276 11.68 -24.17 19.40
N LEU A 277 11.37 -22.86 19.35
CA LEU A 277 12.18 -21.86 18.66
C LEU A 277 13.46 -21.55 19.46
N ASP A 278 14.59 -21.95 18.90
CA ASP A 278 15.90 -21.59 19.45
C ASP A 278 16.22 -20.10 19.15
N PRO A 279 16.48 -19.28 20.19
CA PRO A 279 16.80 -17.85 20.05
C PRO A 279 17.92 -17.55 19.04
N ASP A 280 18.89 -18.45 18.89
CA ASP A 280 20.03 -18.24 17.99
C ASP A 280 19.62 -18.24 16.50
N TYR A 281 18.46 -18.82 16.17
CA TYR A 281 17.94 -18.86 14.78
C TYR A 281 17.05 -17.67 14.41
N VAL A 282 16.73 -16.77 15.35
CA VAL A 282 15.88 -15.59 15.07
C VAL A 282 16.45 -14.76 13.93
N GLU A 283 17.73 -14.38 14.03
CA GLU A 283 18.40 -13.53 13.02
C GLU A 283 18.57 -14.27 11.68
N PRO A 284 19.09 -15.51 11.63
CA PRO A 284 19.15 -16.29 10.38
C PRO A 284 17.80 -16.44 9.66
N ILE A 285 16.71 -16.72 10.40
CA ILE A 285 15.37 -16.85 9.81
C ILE A 285 14.92 -15.50 9.22
N LEU A 286 15.13 -14.40 9.94
CA LEU A 286 14.79 -13.06 9.46
C LEU A 286 15.61 -12.68 8.23
N GLU A 287 16.92 -12.95 8.21
CA GLU A 287 17.77 -12.68 7.05
C GLU A 287 17.28 -13.42 5.80
N MET A 288 16.92 -14.70 5.93
CA MET A 288 16.40 -15.49 4.81
C MET A 288 15.03 -14.99 4.32
N THR A 289 14.17 -14.55 5.23
CA THR A 289 12.78 -14.19 4.91
C THR A 289 12.65 -12.76 4.41
N LEU A 290 13.47 -11.83 4.93
CA LEU A 290 13.48 -10.43 4.52
C LEU A 290 13.97 -10.25 3.07
N LYS A 291 14.81 -11.15 2.54
CA LYS A 291 15.32 -11.13 1.15
C LYS A 291 14.25 -10.87 0.10
N ASN A 292 13.05 -11.43 0.30
CA ASN A 292 11.94 -11.35 -0.64
C ASN A 292 10.88 -10.31 -0.25
N THR A 293 11.13 -9.52 0.79
CA THR A 293 10.14 -8.56 1.28
C THR A 293 10.19 -7.24 0.54
N THR A 294 9.01 -6.64 0.46
CA THR A 294 8.81 -5.29 -0.02
C THR A 294 9.59 -4.24 0.78
N MET A 295 9.72 -4.44 2.09
CA MET A 295 10.45 -3.57 2.99
C MET A 295 11.95 -3.53 2.68
N LEU A 296 12.58 -4.69 2.45
CA LEU A 296 13.99 -4.73 2.05
C LEU A 296 14.22 -4.08 0.69
N ARG A 297 13.33 -4.36 -0.28
CA ARG A 297 13.36 -3.71 -1.60
C ARG A 297 13.39 -2.19 -1.49
N TRP A 298 12.53 -1.64 -0.64
CA TRP A 298 12.47 -0.21 -0.38
C TRP A 298 13.73 0.32 0.29
N LYS A 299 14.15 -0.30 1.40
CA LYS A 299 15.32 0.18 2.16
C LYS A 299 16.60 0.12 1.33
N MET A 300 16.74 -0.92 0.50
CA MET A 300 17.85 -1.05 -0.43
C MET A 300 17.95 0.13 -1.40
N VAL A 301 16.82 0.66 -1.92
CA VAL A 301 16.84 1.84 -2.79
C VAL A 301 17.37 3.06 -2.07
N HIS A 302 16.93 3.28 -0.83
CA HIS A 302 17.38 4.40 -0.01
C HIS A 302 18.87 4.32 0.31
N VAL A 303 19.34 3.17 0.79
CA VAL A 303 20.76 2.94 1.07
C VAL A 303 21.59 3.08 -0.21
N ALA A 304 21.15 2.52 -1.33
CA ALA A 304 21.86 2.62 -2.60
C ALA A 304 21.97 4.07 -3.12
N ARG A 305 20.96 4.92 -2.89
CA ARG A 305 21.06 6.37 -3.13
C ARG A 305 22.12 7.01 -2.25
N LYS A 306 22.15 6.68 -0.95
CA LYS A 306 23.15 7.16 0.02
C LYS A 306 24.56 6.58 -0.17
N PHE A 307 24.72 5.57 -1.01
CA PHE A 307 26.04 5.10 -1.46
C PHE A 307 26.41 5.64 -2.84
N GLY A 308 25.54 6.45 -3.47
CA GLY A 308 25.75 7.04 -4.80
C GLY A 308 25.74 6.04 -5.95
N ALA A 309 25.17 4.85 -5.72
CA ALA A 309 24.91 3.84 -6.73
C ALA A 309 23.80 4.29 -7.70
N PHE A 310 22.84 5.08 -7.19
CA PHE A 310 21.69 5.58 -7.94
C PHE A 310 21.63 7.10 -7.94
N SER A 311 21.22 7.68 -9.08
CA SER A 311 20.85 9.09 -9.16
C SER A 311 19.43 9.29 -8.62
N ARG A 312 19.10 10.55 -8.26
CA ARG A 312 17.75 10.93 -7.81
C ARG A 312 16.65 10.63 -8.84
N ASP A 313 17.00 10.58 -10.13
CA ASP A 313 16.08 10.45 -11.26
C ASP A 313 16.01 9.06 -11.91
N ILE A 314 16.31 8.01 -11.13
CA ILE A 314 16.09 6.65 -11.64
C ILE A 314 14.61 6.39 -11.92
N ASP A 315 14.36 5.87 -13.12
CA ASP A 315 13.08 5.28 -13.51
C ASP A 315 12.98 3.86 -12.95
N TYR A 316 12.28 3.74 -11.82
CA TYR A 316 12.07 2.48 -11.11
C TYR A 316 11.31 1.44 -11.93
N GLN A 317 10.61 1.82 -13.00
CA GLN A 317 9.89 0.87 -13.85
C GLN A 317 10.82 0.06 -14.75
N ARG A 318 12.00 0.61 -15.06
CA ARG A 318 12.99 -0.05 -15.93
C ARG A 318 13.91 -0.99 -15.18
N VAL A 319 13.92 -0.92 -13.86
CA VAL A 319 14.86 -1.67 -13.03
C VAL A 319 14.13 -2.73 -12.23
N SER A 320 14.40 -4.00 -12.57
CA SER A 320 13.90 -5.10 -11.76
C SER A 320 14.58 -5.11 -10.40
N MET A 321 13.83 -4.79 -9.36
CA MET A 321 14.34 -4.74 -7.99
C MET A 321 14.90 -6.09 -7.52
N ALA A 322 14.31 -7.19 -7.98
CA ALA A 322 14.80 -8.54 -7.70
C ALA A 322 16.22 -8.76 -8.27
N LYS A 323 16.50 -8.24 -9.48
CA LYS A 323 17.84 -8.29 -10.07
C LYS A 323 18.83 -7.39 -9.34
N LEU A 324 18.40 -6.21 -8.87
CA LEU A 324 19.24 -5.33 -8.07
C LEU A 324 19.65 -5.98 -6.75
N LEU A 325 18.69 -6.56 -6.02
CA LEU A 325 18.98 -7.25 -4.77
C LEU A 325 19.98 -8.40 -4.98
N ALA A 326 19.86 -9.15 -6.07
CA ALA A 326 20.80 -10.22 -6.40
C ALA A 326 22.21 -9.70 -6.72
N VAL A 327 22.34 -8.52 -7.34
CA VAL A 327 23.65 -7.89 -7.64
C VAL A 327 24.31 -7.35 -6.38
N PHE A 328 23.53 -6.84 -5.43
CA PHE A 328 24.05 -6.22 -4.22
C PHE A 328 24.15 -7.17 -3.02
N ASP A 329 23.70 -8.43 -3.12
CA ASP A 329 23.83 -9.41 -2.04
C ASP A 329 25.31 -9.54 -1.62
N GLY A 330 25.55 -9.54 -0.31
CA GLY A 330 26.91 -9.54 0.26
C GLY A 330 27.68 -8.21 0.23
N THR A 331 27.15 -7.16 -0.39
CA THR A 331 27.83 -5.84 -0.40
C THR A 331 27.60 -5.06 0.89
N PRO A 332 28.45 -4.05 1.23
CA PRO A 332 28.23 -3.18 2.39
C PRO A 332 26.87 -2.48 2.36
N MET A 333 26.42 -1.99 1.20
CA MET A 333 25.06 -1.46 1.03
C MET A 333 23.96 -2.42 1.48
N TYR A 334 24.06 -3.70 1.10
CA TYR A 334 23.04 -4.69 1.46
C TYR A 334 23.03 -4.97 2.96
N ARG A 335 24.23 -5.09 3.56
CA ARG A 335 24.36 -5.23 5.02
C ARG A 335 23.80 -4.03 5.77
N GLU A 336 24.04 -2.81 5.28
CA GLU A 336 23.47 -1.60 5.87
C GLU A 336 21.95 -1.55 5.74
N ALA A 337 21.38 -1.95 4.60
CA ALA A 337 19.92 -2.01 4.43
C ALA A 337 19.25 -2.98 5.41
N LEU A 338 19.86 -4.15 5.65
CA LEU A 338 19.39 -5.08 6.68
C LEU A 338 19.55 -4.49 8.09
N ARG A 339 20.72 -3.93 8.40
CA ARG A 339 21.01 -3.31 9.70
C ARG A 339 20.03 -2.19 10.04
N GLU A 340 19.68 -1.36 9.06
CA GLU A 340 18.70 -0.28 9.23
C GLU A 340 17.29 -0.83 9.50
N ILE A 341 16.88 -1.90 8.82
CA ILE A 341 15.60 -2.60 9.14
C ILE A 341 15.63 -3.17 10.54
N TYR A 342 16.73 -3.83 10.92
CA TYR A 342 16.92 -4.42 12.24
C TYR A 342 16.90 -3.37 13.36
N HIS A 343 17.33 -2.15 13.08
CA HIS A 343 17.35 -1.06 14.05
C HIS A 343 16.02 -0.30 14.10
N ASP A 344 15.43 0.02 12.95
CA ASP A 344 14.27 0.91 12.87
C ASP A 344 12.96 0.17 13.17
N ARG A 345 12.83 -1.08 12.73
CA ARG A 345 11.57 -1.83 12.77
C ARG A 345 11.60 -3.02 13.70
N LEU A 346 12.74 -3.69 13.82
CA LEU A 346 12.87 -4.91 14.61
C LEU A 346 13.71 -4.67 15.88
N ASP A 347 13.68 -5.64 16.79
CA ASP A 347 14.51 -5.66 18.00
C ASP A 347 14.94 -7.11 18.26
N ILE A 348 15.95 -7.55 17.49
CA ILE A 348 16.49 -8.91 17.55
C ILE A 348 17.07 -9.21 18.95
N PRO A 349 17.89 -8.34 19.58
CA PRO A 349 18.43 -8.61 20.91
C PRO A 349 17.34 -8.83 21.96
N ARG A 350 16.29 -7.99 22.00
CA ARG A 350 15.17 -8.20 22.93
C ARG A 350 14.39 -9.46 22.60
N ALA A 351 14.11 -9.73 21.33
CA ALA A 351 13.37 -10.93 20.93
C ALA A 351 14.09 -12.20 21.39
N ARG A 352 15.42 -12.27 21.24
CA ARG A 352 16.24 -13.39 21.74
C ARG A 352 16.14 -13.51 23.26
N SER A 353 16.34 -12.42 23.98
CA SER A 353 16.21 -12.39 25.44
C SER A 353 14.83 -12.84 25.92
N VAL A 354 13.75 -12.44 25.25
CA VAL A 354 12.38 -12.87 25.56
C VAL A 354 12.18 -14.37 25.34
N LEU A 355 12.66 -14.90 24.22
CA LEU A 355 12.59 -16.35 23.94
C LEU A 355 13.41 -17.16 24.96
N GLU A 356 14.58 -16.65 25.38
CA GLU A 356 15.36 -17.25 26.49
C GLU A 356 14.59 -17.21 27.83
N MET A 357 13.91 -16.11 28.12
CA MET A 357 13.06 -15.98 29.30
C MET A 357 11.86 -16.94 29.26
N MET A 358 11.28 -17.19 28.09
CA MET A 358 10.23 -18.21 27.90
C MET A 358 10.79 -19.61 28.14
N ARG A 359 11.96 -19.93 27.57
CA ARG A 359 12.60 -21.25 27.69
C ARG A 359 13.05 -21.56 29.12
N SER A 360 13.51 -20.55 29.87
CA SER A 360 13.86 -20.69 31.28
C SER A 360 12.64 -20.73 32.22
N GLY A 361 11.43 -20.47 31.72
CA GLY A 361 10.20 -20.40 32.50
C GLY A 361 10.01 -19.09 33.28
N SER A 362 10.88 -18.09 33.05
CA SER A 362 10.72 -16.74 33.61
C SER A 362 9.50 -16.03 33.04
N ILE A 363 9.19 -16.28 31.75
CA ILE A 363 7.94 -15.92 31.11
C ILE A 363 7.15 -17.20 30.86
N LYS A 364 5.92 -17.29 31.38
CA LYS A 364 5.05 -18.45 31.19
C LYS A 364 4.28 -18.34 29.89
N ILE A 365 4.16 -19.44 29.15
CA ILE A 365 3.28 -19.55 27.98
C ILE A 365 2.03 -20.31 28.40
N ILE A 366 0.86 -19.74 28.15
CA ILE A 366 -0.45 -20.29 28.52
C ILE A 366 -1.31 -20.32 27.26
N THR A 367 -2.10 -21.37 27.05
CA THR A 367 -3.04 -21.47 25.94
C THR A 367 -4.46 -21.15 26.39
N SER A 368 -5.27 -20.57 25.50
CA SER A 368 -6.65 -20.20 25.77
C SER A 368 -7.49 -20.18 24.47
N SER A 369 -8.81 -20.14 24.60
CA SER A 369 -9.69 -19.65 23.53
C SER A 369 -9.58 -18.12 23.39
N LEU A 370 -10.13 -17.59 22.29
CA LEU A 370 -10.22 -16.14 22.07
C LEU A 370 -10.87 -15.44 23.27
N SER A 371 -10.17 -14.45 23.82
CA SER A 371 -10.56 -13.77 25.04
C SER A 371 -11.02 -12.33 24.80
N PRO A 372 -11.72 -11.69 25.76
CA PRO A 372 -12.03 -10.26 25.72
C PRO A 372 -10.80 -9.39 25.46
N ILE A 373 -9.68 -9.68 26.14
CA ILE A 373 -8.42 -9.01 25.87
C ILE A 373 -8.01 -9.30 24.45
N GLY A 374 -7.81 -10.56 24.02
CA GLY A 374 -7.33 -10.87 22.66
C GLY A 374 -8.21 -10.38 21.52
N THR A 375 -9.51 -10.17 21.73
CA THR A 375 -10.44 -9.66 20.70
C THR A 375 -10.55 -8.14 20.66
N SER A 376 -10.16 -7.40 21.71
CA SER A 376 -10.35 -5.94 21.76
C SER A 376 -9.51 -5.12 20.75
N GLY A 377 -8.47 -5.71 20.17
CA GLY A 377 -7.61 -5.13 19.12
C GLY A 377 -8.22 -5.23 17.71
N ARG A 378 -9.24 -6.08 17.51
CA ARG A 378 -9.87 -6.32 16.21
C ARG A 378 -10.73 -5.15 15.69
N GLY A 379 -10.89 -4.09 16.48
CA GLY A 379 -11.74 -2.95 16.16
C GLY A 379 -11.23 -2.01 15.07
N GLY A 380 -9.93 -2.03 14.76
CA GLY A 380 -9.33 -1.04 13.84
C GLY A 380 -9.49 -1.31 12.34
N GLY A 381 -9.82 -2.55 11.94
CA GLY A 381 -9.73 -2.97 10.53
C GLY A 381 -10.94 -3.68 9.94
N ARG A 382 -11.99 -3.95 10.72
CA ARG A 382 -13.16 -4.73 10.27
C ARG A 382 -14.46 -3.93 10.13
N ASP A 383 -14.42 -2.61 10.30
CA ASP A 383 -15.53 -1.74 9.93
C ASP A 383 -15.43 -1.33 8.46
N VAL A 384 -15.71 -2.29 7.58
CA VAL A 384 -16.28 -1.97 6.27
C VAL A 384 -17.49 -2.88 6.08
N THR A 385 -18.59 -2.49 6.72
CA THR A 385 -19.89 -2.70 6.09
C THR A 385 -19.80 -2.01 4.73
N SER A 386 -19.48 -2.76 3.67
CA SER A 386 -19.62 -2.23 2.31
C SER A 386 -21.12 -2.05 2.10
N PRO A 387 -21.66 -0.83 2.13
CA PRO A 387 -23.09 -0.67 1.94
C PRO A 387 -23.36 -1.01 0.49
N GLU A 388 -24.41 -1.78 0.21
CA GLU A 388 -24.95 -1.95 -1.15
C GLU A 388 -25.24 -0.59 -1.83
N GLN A 389 -25.29 0.51 -1.05
CA GLN A 389 -25.48 1.89 -1.49
C GLN A 389 -24.23 2.55 -2.12
N ALA A 390 -23.02 2.02 -1.95
CA ALA A 390 -21.81 2.61 -2.56
C ALA A 390 -21.84 2.52 -4.10
N ASP A 391 -22.45 1.46 -4.65
CA ASP A 391 -22.66 1.30 -6.09
C ASP A 391 -23.54 2.43 -6.66
N ALA A 392 -24.56 2.87 -5.91
CA ALA A 392 -25.42 3.98 -6.33
C ALA A 392 -24.64 5.30 -6.38
N ALA A 393 -23.82 5.59 -5.36
CA ALA A 393 -23.01 6.81 -5.32
C ALA A 393 -21.98 6.88 -6.47
N VAL A 394 -21.32 5.76 -6.79
CA VAL A 394 -20.38 5.70 -7.94
C VAL A 394 -21.12 5.86 -9.27
N ILE A 395 -22.30 5.25 -9.40
CA ILE A 395 -23.16 5.40 -10.58
C ILE A 395 -23.65 6.85 -10.72
N ASP A 396 -23.98 7.52 -9.62
CA ASP A 396 -24.41 8.92 -9.61
C ASP A 396 -23.25 9.85 -10.02
N LEU A 397 -22.02 9.59 -9.56
CA LEU A 397 -20.84 10.31 -10.02
C LEU A 397 -20.60 10.09 -11.53
N LEU A 398 -20.74 8.85 -12.01
CA LEU A 398 -20.64 8.54 -13.44
C LEU A 398 -21.71 9.27 -14.26
N LYS A 399 -22.96 9.25 -13.79
CA LYS A 399 -24.10 9.94 -14.40
C LYS A 399 -23.84 11.44 -14.48
N ASN A 400 -23.49 12.07 -13.35
CA ASN A 400 -23.17 13.50 -13.30
C ASN A 400 -22.03 13.85 -14.24
N ARG A 401 -20.99 13.01 -14.32
CA ARG A 401 -19.87 13.21 -15.26
C ARG A 401 -20.33 13.16 -16.72
N ILE A 402 -21.08 12.14 -17.12
CA ILE A 402 -21.55 12.00 -18.51
C ILE A 402 -22.49 13.14 -18.89
N MET A 403 -23.39 13.54 -17.98
CA MET A 403 -24.34 14.63 -18.20
C MET A 403 -23.64 15.98 -18.42
N ASN A 404 -22.51 16.20 -17.74
CA ASN A 404 -21.66 17.38 -17.88
C ASN A 404 -20.61 17.27 -19.01
N ASP A 405 -20.46 16.14 -19.67
CA ASP A 405 -19.59 16.02 -20.85
C ASP A 405 -20.25 16.72 -22.06
N ARG A 406 -19.42 17.21 -22.98
CA ARG A 406 -19.87 17.87 -24.22
C ARG A 406 -19.99 16.85 -25.35
N VAL A 407 -21.06 16.93 -26.12
CA VAL A 407 -21.30 16.13 -27.32
C VAL A 407 -21.53 17.04 -28.53
N LEU A 408 -21.01 16.62 -29.67
CA LEU A 408 -21.16 17.29 -30.96
C LEU A 408 -22.24 16.58 -31.78
N LEU A 409 -23.40 17.20 -31.89
CA LEU A 409 -24.50 16.73 -32.72
C LEU A 409 -24.26 17.17 -34.16
N PHE A 410 -24.32 16.23 -35.10
CA PHE A 410 -24.11 16.48 -36.54
C PHE A 410 -25.18 15.81 -37.39
N CYS A 411 -25.86 16.57 -38.26
CA CYS A 411 -26.84 15.99 -39.18
C CYS A 411 -26.15 15.35 -40.39
N VAL A 412 -26.26 14.02 -40.53
CA VAL A 412 -25.66 13.28 -41.66
C VAL A 412 -26.48 13.40 -42.94
N ASN A 413 -27.75 13.81 -42.84
CA ASN A 413 -28.65 14.01 -43.98
C ASN A 413 -28.32 15.31 -44.74
N CYS A 414 -28.53 16.48 -44.12
CA CYS A 414 -28.27 17.76 -44.79
C CYS A 414 -26.80 18.18 -44.74
N LYS A 415 -26.00 17.59 -43.84
CA LYS A 415 -24.56 17.88 -43.63
C LYS A 415 -24.24 19.34 -43.28
N LYS A 416 -25.23 20.20 -43.10
CA LYS A 416 -25.07 21.64 -42.87
C LYS A 416 -25.10 22.02 -41.39
N TRP A 417 -25.84 21.27 -40.57
CA TRP A 417 -26.00 21.56 -39.14
C TRP A 417 -25.00 20.80 -38.27
N LYS A 418 -24.35 21.52 -37.36
CA LYS A 418 -23.62 20.97 -36.21
C LYS A 418 -23.92 21.80 -34.96
N SER A 419 -23.99 21.17 -33.79
CA SER A 419 -24.18 21.87 -32.51
C SER A 419 -23.43 21.16 -31.40
N MET A 420 -22.66 21.92 -30.61
CA MET A 420 -21.99 21.40 -29.42
C MET A 420 -22.81 21.75 -28.19
N ARG A 421 -23.17 20.76 -27.39
CA ARG A 421 -24.00 20.93 -26.19
C ARG A 421 -23.56 19.96 -25.09
N LEU A 422 -23.95 20.24 -23.85
CA LEU A 422 -23.86 19.25 -22.77
C LEU A 422 -24.80 18.09 -23.06
N VAL A 423 -24.41 16.87 -22.69
CA VAL A 423 -25.25 15.67 -22.86
C VAL A 423 -26.61 15.85 -22.15
N GLU A 424 -26.62 16.51 -20.99
CA GLU A 424 -27.84 16.86 -20.27
C GLU A 424 -28.85 17.63 -21.13
N ARG A 425 -28.36 18.54 -21.98
CA ARG A 425 -29.16 19.43 -22.83
C ARG A 425 -29.46 18.85 -24.21
N VAL A 426 -29.16 17.58 -24.43
CA VAL A 426 -29.56 16.86 -25.65
C VAL A 426 -31.06 16.54 -25.56
N PRO A 427 -31.86 16.86 -26.59
CA PRO A 427 -33.27 16.47 -26.64
C PRO A 427 -33.45 14.95 -26.64
N ASP A 428 -34.56 14.45 -26.09
CA ASP A 428 -34.83 13.00 -26.04
C ASP A 428 -34.84 12.36 -27.43
N GLN A 429 -35.34 13.08 -28.43
CA GLN A 429 -35.17 12.76 -29.84
C GLN A 429 -34.48 13.91 -30.56
N PRO A 430 -33.18 13.81 -30.84
CA PRO A 430 -32.44 14.84 -31.56
C PRO A 430 -32.93 14.98 -33.01
N GLU A 431 -33.33 16.19 -33.39
CA GLU A 431 -33.76 16.52 -34.76
C GLU A 431 -32.97 17.69 -35.32
N CYS A 432 -32.67 17.65 -36.62
CA CYS A 432 -31.97 18.71 -37.30
C CYS A 432 -32.89 19.93 -37.56
N PRO A 433 -32.60 21.12 -37.00
CA PRO A 433 -33.45 22.30 -37.14
C PRO A 433 -33.45 22.89 -38.55
N LEU A 434 -32.54 22.47 -39.43
CA LEU A 434 -32.45 22.95 -40.81
C LEU A 434 -33.23 22.10 -41.82
N CYS A 435 -33.48 20.82 -41.53
CA CYS A 435 -34.08 19.90 -42.51
C CYS A 435 -35.09 18.90 -41.93
N GLY A 436 -35.38 18.97 -40.63
CA GLY A 436 -36.32 18.06 -39.95
C GLY A 436 -35.86 16.60 -39.86
N SER A 437 -34.64 16.27 -40.29
CA SER A 437 -34.15 14.90 -40.25
C SER A 437 -33.67 14.51 -38.85
N ARG A 438 -34.12 13.34 -38.39
CA ARG A 438 -33.66 12.69 -37.15
C ARG A 438 -32.35 11.90 -37.30
N MET A 439 -31.76 11.90 -38.50
CA MET A 439 -30.45 11.29 -38.76
C MET A 439 -29.33 12.21 -38.22
N VAL A 440 -29.13 12.17 -36.91
CA VAL A 440 -28.17 13.00 -36.17
C VAL A 440 -27.15 12.08 -35.50
N ALA A 441 -25.87 12.27 -35.80
CA ALA A 441 -24.78 11.60 -35.10
C ALA A 441 -24.40 12.37 -33.82
N ALA A 442 -24.16 11.64 -32.72
CA ALA A 442 -23.62 12.13 -31.48
C ALA A 442 -22.12 11.80 -31.41
N LEU A 443 -21.28 12.76 -31.80
CA LEU A 443 -19.83 12.61 -31.88
C LEU A 443 -19.14 13.26 -30.67
N LYS A 444 -17.93 12.81 -30.35
CA LYS A 444 -17.11 13.42 -29.30
C LYS A 444 -16.52 14.74 -29.80
N PRO A 445 -16.20 15.71 -28.92
CA PRO A 445 -15.71 17.03 -29.33
C PRO A 445 -14.46 16.99 -30.22
N TRP A 446 -13.57 16.01 -30.00
CA TRP A 446 -12.36 15.81 -30.80
C TRP A 446 -12.57 15.04 -32.12
N GLU A 447 -13.77 14.49 -32.35
CA GLU A 447 -14.11 13.78 -33.60
C GLU A 447 -14.61 14.74 -34.71
N GLU A 448 -14.31 16.03 -34.62
CA GLU A 448 -14.73 17.02 -35.63
C GLU A 448 -14.16 16.72 -37.04
N GLU A 449 -13.03 16.01 -37.10
CA GLU A 449 -12.45 15.55 -38.36
C GLU A 449 -13.38 14.59 -39.13
N GLU A 450 -14.17 13.77 -38.41
CA GLU A 450 -15.14 12.84 -39.00
C GLU A 450 -16.21 13.60 -39.80
N ILE A 451 -16.60 14.80 -39.35
CA ILE A 451 -17.55 15.66 -40.07
C ILE A 451 -16.97 16.09 -41.42
N LYS A 452 -15.68 16.44 -41.46
CA LYS A 452 -15.00 16.83 -42.70
C LYS A 452 -14.99 15.67 -43.69
N ILE A 453 -14.75 14.45 -43.22
CA ILE A 453 -14.75 13.22 -44.03
C ILE A 453 -16.15 12.91 -44.58
N VAL A 454 -17.20 13.04 -43.76
CA VAL A 454 -18.58 12.80 -44.21
C VAL A 454 -19.02 13.81 -45.29
N LYS A 455 -18.52 15.06 -45.22
CA LYS A 455 -18.77 16.13 -46.20
C LYS A 455 -18.03 15.95 -47.53
N LYS A 456 -16.94 15.19 -47.60
CA LYS A 456 -16.21 14.96 -48.85
C LYS A 456 -17.12 14.33 -49.94
N PRO A 457 -16.99 14.72 -51.21
CA PRO A 457 -17.67 14.06 -52.33
C PRO A 457 -17.28 12.58 -52.40
N GLU A 458 -18.24 11.71 -52.72
CA GLU A 458 -18.05 10.25 -52.71
C GLU A 458 -16.95 9.76 -53.67
N LYS A 459 -16.73 10.50 -54.76
CA LYS A 459 -15.65 10.29 -55.74
C LYS A 459 -14.23 10.56 -55.20
N LYS A 460 -14.09 11.30 -54.09
CA LYS A 460 -12.80 11.67 -53.47
C LYS A 460 -12.50 10.90 -52.17
N LYS A 461 -13.34 9.93 -51.79
CA LYS A 461 -13.18 9.16 -50.55
C LYS A 461 -12.31 7.93 -50.78
N THR A 462 -11.24 7.80 -50.00
CA THR A 462 -10.45 6.57 -49.89
C THR A 462 -11.25 5.43 -49.26
N ALA A 463 -10.73 4.19 -49.32
CA ALA A 463 -11.34 3.04 -48.65
C ALA A 463 -11.48 3.25 -47.13
N GLU A 464 -10.50 3.94 -46.52
CA GLU A 464 -10.52 4.32 -45.11
C GLU A 464 -11.56 5.41 -44.81
N ASP A 465 -11.65 6.46 -45.64
CA ASP A 465 -12.68 7.50 -45.53
C ASP A 465 -14.10 6.88 -45.59
N ARG A 466 -14.30 5.85 -46.42
CA ARG A 466 -15.59 5.11 -46.51
C ARG A 466 -15.89 4.33 -45.24
N ARG A 467 -14.89 3.69 -44.62
CA ARG A 467 -15.05 2.97 -43.33
C ARG A 467 -15.39 3.94 -42.20
N ARG A 468 -14.68 5.07 -42.09
CA ARG A 468 -14.94 6.15 -41.13
C ARG A 468 -16.32 6.76 -41.33
N THR A 469 -16.72 7.04 -42.58
CA THR A 469 -18.08 7.48 -42.92
C THR A 469 -19.13 6.48 -42.43
N LYS A 470 -18.98 5.17 -42.71
CA LYS A 470 -19.92 4.14 -42.26
C LYS A 470 -20.08 4.12 -40.73
N ARG A 471 -19.00 4.35 -39.98
CA ARG A 471 -19.01 4.43 -38.51
C ARG A 471 -19.88 5.60 -38.01
N VAL A 472 -19.80 6.77 -38.66
CA VAL A 472 -20.64 7.93 -38.34
C VAL A 472 -22.11 7.67 -38.69
N PHE A 473 -22.40 7.00 -39.80
CA PHE A 473 -23.79 6.61 -40.13
C PHE A 473 -24.36 5.58 -39.14
N ARG A 474 -23.55 4.63 -38.66
CA ARG A 474 -23.97 3.71 -37.57
C ARG A 474 -24.26 4.46 -36.27
N ASN A 475 -23.42 5.45 -35.92
CA ASN A 475 -23.66 6.34 -34.79
C ASN A 475 -25.01 7.05 -34.92
N ALA A 476 -25.28 7.67 -36.09
CA ALA A 476 -26.57 8.33 -36.35
C ALA A 476 -27.77 7.38 -36.29
N ASN A 477 -27.63 6.13 -36.77
CA ASN A 477 -28.69 5.13 -36.66
C ASN A 477 -28.97 4.75 -35.19
N LEU A 478 -27.95 4.66 -34.34
CA LEU A 478 -28.16 4.39 -32.92
C LEU A 478 -28.90 5.53 -32.22
N VAL A 479 -28.56 6.78 -32.54
CA VAL A 479 -29.28 7.96 -32.04
C VAL A 479 -30.71 8.01 -32.59
N LEU A 480 -30.94 7.59 -33.83
CA LEU A 480 -32.29 7.47 -34.38
C LEU A 480 -33.15 6.45 -33.62
N SER A 481 -32.57 5.29 -33.27
CA SER A 481 -33.30 4.20 -32.60
C SER A 481 -33.50 4.42 -31.10
N TYR A 482 -32.51 5.00 -30.40
CA TYR A 482 -32.49 5.10 -28.93
C TYR A 482 -32.44 6.53 -28.41
N GLY A 483 -32.45 7.55 -29.28
CA GLY A 483 -32.52 8.95 -28.90
C GLY A 483 -31.37 9.40 -27.99
N LYS A 484 -31.71 10.16 -26.94
CA LYS A 484 -30.76 10.65 -25.92
C LYS A 484 -30.00 9.54 -25.21
N ILE A 485 -30.59 8.36 -25.03
CA ILE A 485 -29.93 7.21 -24.39
C ILE A 485 -28.69 6.79 -25.19
N ALA A 486 -28.79 6.75 -26.53
CA ALA A 486 -27.63 6.52 -27.38
C ALA A 486 -26.59 7.64 -27.29
N ALA A 487 -27.02 8.91 -27.18
CA ALA A 487 -26.10 10.03 -27.00
C ALA A 487 -25.30 9.93 -25.68
N ILE A 488 -25.94 9.48 -24.58
CA ILE A 488 -25.29 9.23 -23.28
C ILE A 488 -24.24 8.12 -23.40
N ALA A 489 -24.59 6.98 -24.01
CA ALA A 489 -23.64 5.88 -24.21
C ALA A 489 -22.48 6.25 -25.15
N LEU A 490 -22.74 7.02 -26.21
CA LEU A 490 -21.72 7.46 -27.18
C LEU A 490 -20.80 8.56 -26.61
N ALA A 491 -21.28 9.36 -25.66
CA ALA A 491 -20.45 10.32 -24.94
C ALA A 491 -19.43 9.65 -23.99
N SER A 492 -19.70 8.41 -23.59
CA SER A 492 -18.86 7.64 -22.66
C SER A 492 -17.50 7.26 -23.28
N ARG A 493 -16.45 7.18 -22.46
CA ARG A 493 -15.06 6.97 -22.90
C ARG A 493 -14.88 5.56 -23.47
N GLY A 494 -14.19 5.46 -24.61
CA GLY A 494 -13.90 4.16 -25.22
C GLY A 494 -15.05 3.44 -25.92
N LEU A 495 -16.30 3.88 -25.70
CA LEU A 495 -17.45 3.34 -26.40
C LEU A 495 -17.51 3.92 -27.83
N GLY A 496 -17.29 3.07 -28.82
CA GLY A 496 -17.63 3.33 -30.22
C GLY A 496 -19.04 2.86 -30.55
N PRO A 497 -19.54 3.09 -31.78
CA PRO A 497 -20.90 2.71 -32.18
C PRO A 497 -21.23 1.24 -31.92
N ASP A 498 -20.31 0.30 -32.17
CA ASP A 498 -20.58 -1.12 -31.99
C ASP A 498 -20.66 -1.54 -30.49
N THR A 499 -19.88 -0.91 -29.61
CA THR A 499 -19.97 -1.15 -28.15
C THR A 499 -21.17 -0.43 -27.55
N ALA A 500 -21.45 0.80 -27.97
CA ALA A 500 -22.63 1.55 -27.55
C ALA A 500 -23.91 0.80 -27.94
N ALA A 501 -23.98 0.23 -29.14
CA ALA A 501 -25.10 -0.62 -29.60
C ALA A 501 -25.36 -1.80 -28.65
N ARG A 502 -24.30 -2.46 -28.15
CA ARG A 502 -24.42 -3.57 -27.19
C ARG A 502 -24.91 -3.11 -25.83
N VAL A 503 -24.54 -1.91 -25.39
CA VAL A 503 -24.95 -1.34 -24.10
C VAL A 503 -26.41 -0.89 -24.13
N VAL A 504 -26.83 -0.17 -25.19
CA VAL A 504 -28.22 0.32 -25.32
C VAL A 504 -29.21 -0.77 -25.79
N GLY A 505 -28.71 -1.82 -26.44
CA GLY A 505 -29.53 -2.93 -26.96
C GLY A 505 -29.97 -3.95 -25.91
N LYS A 506 -29.40 -3.90 -24.69
CA LYS A 506 -29.83 -4.76 -23.58
C LYS A 506 -31.18 -4.28 -23.06
N ARG A 507 -32.09 -5.21 -22.79
CA ARG A 507 -33.39 -4.91 -22.15
C ARG A 507 -33.16 -4.64 -20.66
N GLN A 508 -32.86 -3.39 -20.32
CA GLN A 508 -32.63 -2.96 -18.94
C GLN A 508 -33.95 -2.82 -18.17
N ARG A 509 -33.93 -3.20 -16.89
CA ARG A 509 -35.10 -3.10 -16.00
C ARG A 509 -35.18 -1.74 -15.30
N ASP A 510 -34.06 -1.03 -15.17
CA ASP A 510 -33.94 0.25 -14.47
C ASP A 510 -32.78 1.14 -15.01
N GLU A 511 -32.84 2.45 -14.77
CA GLU A 511 -31.83 3.45 -15.18
C GLU A 511 -30.45 3.16 -14.56
N LEU A 512 -30.40 2.67 -13.32
CA LEU A 512 -29.14 2.28 -12.65
C LEU A 512 -28.41 1.15 -13.39
N GLU A 513 -29.15 0.21 -13.98
CA GLU A 513 -28.57 -0.91 -14.73
C GLU A 513 -27.90 -0.44 -16.03
N PHE A 514 -28.45 0.60 -16.67
CA PHE A 514 -27.87 1.24 -17.85
C PHE A 514 -26.49 1.84 -17.58
N TYR A 515 -26.39 2.66 -16.52
CA TYR A 515 -25.11 3.28 -16.16
C TYR A 515 -24.10 2.26 -15.64
N ARG A 516 -24.56 1.18 -14.99
CA ARG A 516 -23.68 0.06 -14.59
C ARG A 516 -23.09 -0.66 -15.81
N ASP A 517 -23.86 -0.85 -16.89
CA ASP A 517 -23.37 -1.41 -18.15
C ASP A 517 -22.37 -0.48 -18.86
N ILE A 518 -22.60 0.84 -18.82
CA ILE A 518 -21.63 1.84 -19.31
C ILE A 518 -20.31 1.74 -18.51
N LEU A 519 -20.38 1.69 -17.18
CA LEU A 519 -19.21 1.59 -16.31
C LEU A 519 -18.37 0.35 -16.61
N LYS A 520 -19.03 -0.79 -16.83
CA LYS A 520 -18.36 -2.05 -17.22
C LYS A 520 -17.64 -1.89 -18.56
N ALA A 521 -18.29 -1.29 -19.56
CA ALA A 521 -17.70 -1.06 -20.87
C ALA A 521 -16.51 -0.08 -20.83
N GLU A 522 -16.56 0.96 -19.99
CA GLU A 522 -15.42 1.88 -19.80
C GLU A 522 -14.22 1.19 -19.14
N ARG A 523 -14.46 0.34 -18.12
CA ARG A 523 -13.42 -0.46 -17.45
C ARG A 523 -12.75 -1.42 -18.43
N GLU A 524 -13.53 -2.12 -19.24
CA GLU A 524 -13.03 -3.06 -20.25
C GLU A 524 -12.18 -2.34 -21.30
N TYR A 525 -12.62 -1.16 -21.76
CA TYR A 525 -11.82 -0.33 -22.67
C TYR A 525 -10.51 0.15 -22.02
N ALA A 526 -10.56 0.62 -20.78
CA ALA A 526 -9.36 1.08 -20.06
C ALA A 526 -8.33 -0.05 -19.88
N ARG A 527 -8.78 -1.27 -19.58
CA ARG A 527 -7.93 -2.46 -19.47
C ARG A 527 -7.33 -2.89 -20.82
N THR A 528 -8.13 -2.88 -21.88
CA THR A 528 -7.72 -3.40 -23.20
C THR A 528 -6.92 -2.39 -24.04
N LYS A 529 -7.01 -1.08 -23.78
CA LYS A 529 -6.30 -0.03 -24.52
C LYS A 529 -4.79 -0.26 -24.64
N ARG A 530 -4.17 -0.94 -23.67
CA ARG A 530 -2.74 -1.31 -23.68
C ARG A 530 -2.32 -2.25 -24.82
N PHE A 531 -3.25 -3.00 -25.40
CA PHE A 531 -2.97 -3.99 -26.45
C PHE A 531 -3.22 -3.50 -27.88
N TRP A 532 -3.69 -2.25 -28.04
CA TRP A 532 -4.02 -1.63 -29.33
C TRP A 532 -3.11 -0.44 -29.64
N GLY A 533 -1.81 -0.61 -29.36
CA GLY A 533 -0.73 0.30 -29.73
C GLY A 533 -0.17 -0.04 -31.11
#